data_AF-A0A7W0RSV0-F1
#
_entry.id   AF-A0A7W0RSV0-F1
#
_cell.length_a   1.000
_cell.length_b   1.000
_cell.length_c   1.000
_cell.angle_alpha   90.00
_cell.angle_beta   90.00
_cell.angle_gamma   90.00
#
_symmetry.space_group_name_H-M   'P 1'
#
loop_
_entity.id
_entity.type
_entity.pdbx_description
1 polymer ?
#
loop_
_entity_poly.entity_id
_entity_poly.type
_entity_poly.pdbx_seq_one_letter_code
_entity_poly.pdbx_strand_id
1 'polypeptide(L)'
;MDTLDGGAVGAATDDRGVSFLRFDNQAQEFFDGWRADLETSLLGGAFEHPAMQAHMSKYRSLMPSLALLFHLMDRANGTVTQDGVSQDAAQRAAAWCTFLETHARRIYGLALSSEFAAARSILEHIRRNDMPPEFTARDVYRKQWAGLRKPSDVAEPLRILEDYGWLHSYTIGGKEEGGRRSICYIPHPSLVVMNESAAQAA
;
A
#
# COMPACT_ATOMS: atom_id res chain seq x y z
N MET A 1 -24.52 21.29 -9.43
CA MET A 1 -23.51 21.80 -8.48
C MET A 1 -23.26 23.31 -8.65
N ASP A 2 -23.83 23.97 -9.66
CA ASP A 2 -23.56 25.39 -10.00
C ASP A 2 -24.22 26.44 -9.06
N THR A 3 -24.84 26.01 -7.96
CA THR A 3 -25.56 26.90 -7.01
C THR A 3 -24.99 26.89 -5.60
N LEU A 4 -23.81 26.29 -5.37
CA LEU A 4 -23.10 26.38 -4.10
C LEU A 4 -22.37 27.72 -4.01
N ASP A 5 -23.07 28.73 -3.50
CA ASP A 5 -22.47 30.02 -3.11
C ASP A 5 -21.91 29.92 -1.69
N GLY A 6 -20.66 30.35 -1.51
CA GLY A 6 -19.98 30.38 -0.21
C GLY A 6 -20.74 31.20 0.83
N GLY A 7 -21.34 32.32 0.42
CA GLY A 7 -22.16 33.16 1.30
C GLY A 7 -23.41 32.44 1.80
N ALA A 8 -24.08 31.67 0.93
CA ALA A 8 -25.29 30.93 1.27
C ALA A 8 -25.05 29.78 2.27
N VAL A 9 -23.82 29.27 2.37
CA VAL A 9 -23.44 28.22 3.32
C VAL A 9 -22.69 28.76 4.55
N GLY A 10 -22.67 30.07 4.77
CA GLY A 10 -22.04 30.69 5.94
C GLY A 10 -20.51 30.65 5.90
N ALA A 11 -19.91 30.51 4.72
CA ALA A 11 -18.46 30.49 4.56
C ALA A 11 -17.86 31.89 4.76
N ALA A 12 -16.76 31.96 5.49
CA ALA A 12 -15.92 33.14 5.51
C ALA A 12 -15.01 33.14 4.27
N THR A 13 -14.50 34.31 3.88
CA THR A 13 -13.56 34.43 2.76
C THR A 13 -12.21 34.92 3.28
N ASP A 14 -11.12 34.29 2.84
CA ASP A 14 -9.77 34.73 3.20
C ASP A 14 -9.33 35.97 2.40
N ASP A 15 -8.14 36.49 2.70
CA ASP A 15 -7.53 37.63 2.02
C ASP A 15 -7.22 37.38 0.53
N ARG A 16 -7.26 36.11 0.10
CA ARG A 16 -7.05 35.66 -1.28
C ARG A 16 -8.36 35.37 -2.01
N GLY A 17 -9.51 35.62 -1.39
CA GLY A 17 -10.82 35.40 -2.00
C GLY A 17 -11.30 33.94 -1.95
N VAL A 18 -10.66 33.07 -1.15
CA VAL A 18 -11.05 31.67 -1.02
C VAL A 18 -12.08 31.52 0.10
N SER A 19 -13.24 30.96 -0.22
CA SER A 19 -14.26 30.65 0.77
C SER A 19 -13.90 29.42 1.60
N PHE A 20 -14.07 29.51 2.92
CA PHE A 20 -13.80 28.43 3.86
C PHE A 20 -14.86 28.37 4.96
N LEU A 21 -15.09 27.17 5.49
CA LEU A 21 -15.89 26.95 6.69
C LEU A 21 -14.99 26.47 7.82
N ARG A 22 -15.26 26.98 9.02
CA ARG A 22 -14.65 26.47 10.25
C ARG A 22 -15.49 25.34 10.82
N PHE A 23 -14.90 24.51 11.64
CA PHE A 23 -15.66 23.63 12.52
C PHE A 23 -16.49 24.45 13.50
N ASP A 24 -17.67 23.94 13.86
CA ASP A 24 -18.35 24.41 15.06
C ASP A 24 -17.56 23.97 16.32
N ASN A 25 -17.94 24.47 17.49
CA ASN A 25 -17.19 24.21 18.73
C ASN A 25 -17.08 22.71 19.05
N GLN A 26 -18.14 21.93 18.82
CA GLN A 26 -18.17 20.50 19.14
C GLN A 26 -17.34 19.69 18.14
N ALA A 27 -17.40 20.07 16.86
CA ALA A 27 -16.61 19.48 15.81
C ALA A 27 -15.12 19.80 15.96
N GLN A 28 -14.79 21.02 16.41
CA GLN A 28 -13.41 21.45 16.67
C GLN A 28 -12.81 20.64 17.82
N GLU A 29 -13.53 20.51 18.94
CA GLU A 29 -13.09 19.68 20.08
C GLU A 29 -12.88 18.22 19.67
N PHE A 30 -13.81 17.65 18.90
CA PHE A 30 -13.68 16.30 18.37
C PHE A 30 -12.47 16.17 17.43
N PHE A 31 -12.28 17.12 16.53
CA PHE A 31 -11.16 17.11 15.58
C PHE A 31 -9.82 17.24 16.29
N ASP A 32 -9.72 18.07 17.33
CA ASP A 32 -8.48 18.25 18.08
C ASP A 32 -8.09 16.96 18.81
N GLY A 33 -9.06 16.26 19.42
CA GLY A 33 -8.85 14.93 20.01
C GLY A 33 -8.42 13.91 18.96
N TRP A 34 -9.16 13.78 17.87
CA TRP A 34 -8.83 12.87 16.77
C TRP A 34 -7.44 13.15 16.17
N ARG A 35 -7.07 14.43 16.03
CA ARG A 35 -5.77 14.84 15.51
C ARG A 35 -4.65 14.51 16.47
N ALA A 36 -4.85 14.69 17.78
CA ALA A 36 -3.88 14.30 18.79
C ALA A 36 -3.59 12.79 18.77
N ASP A 37 -4.62 11.96 18.57
CA ASP A 37 -4.47 10.50 18.44
C ASP A 37 -3.68 10.13 17.17
N LEU A 38 -3.96 10.79 16.05
CA LEU A 38 -3.21 10.60 14.80
C LEU A 38 -1.73 10.97 14.97
N GLU A 39 -1.43 12.13 15.56
CA GLU A 39 -0.04 12.56 15.77
C GLU A 39 0.69 11.63 16.73
N THR A 40 0.04 11.22 17.82
CA THR A 40 0.57 10.23 18.76
C THR A 40 0.92 8.93 18.04
N SER A 41 0.04 8.44 17.17
CA SER A 41 0.28 7.22 16.40
C SER A 41 1.43 7.38 15.40
N LEU A 42 1.52 8.54 14.74
CA LEU A 42 2.60 8.85 13.79
C LEU A 42 3.96 8.95 14.49
N LEU A 43 4.04 9.56 15.67
CA LEU A 43 5.28 9.75 16.42
C LEU A 43 5.66 8.51 17.26
N GLY A 44 4.66 7.77 17.74
CA GLY A 44 4.82 6.60 18.62
C GLY A 44 5.20 5.31 17.91
N GLY A 45 5.47 5.35 16.60
CA GLY A 45 5.90 4.16 15.84
C GLY A 45 4.78 3.15 15.58
N ALA A 46 3.51 3.58 15.59
CA ALA A 46 2.37 2.69 15.32
C ALA A 46 2.36 2.12 13.89
N PHE A 47 3.18 2.70 12.98
CA PHE A 47 3.32 2.27 11.60
C PHE A 47 4.73 1.72 11.38
N GLU A 48 4.82 0.42 11.09
CA GLU A 48 6.10 -0.31 10.95
C GLU A 48 6.98 0.18 9.80
N HIS A 49 6.37 0.77 8.76
CA HIS A 49 7.07 1.18 7.55
C HIS A 49 6.95 2.69 7.26
N PRO A 50 8.05 3.36 6.86
CA PRO A 50 8.04 4.80 6.56
C PRO A 50 7.02 5.22 5.51
N ALA A 51 6.78 4.38 4.49
CA ALA A 51 5.77 4.67 3.47
C ALA A 51 4.33 4.64 4.02
N MET A 52 4.04 3.76 4.97
CA MET A 52 2.74 3.72 5.65
C MET A 52 2.57 4.96 6.54
N GLN A 53 3.60 5.31 7.30
CA GLN A 53 3.63 6.53 8.12
C GLN A 53 3.42 7.78 7.25
N ALA A 54 4.10 7.89 6.11
CA ALA A 54 3.92 8.98 5.14
C ALA A 54 2.51 9.00 4.53
N HIS A 55 1.89 7.85 4.29
CA HIS A 55 0.50 7.78 3.84
C HIS A 55 -0.45 8.34 4.91
N MET A 56 -0.33 7.85 6.15
CA MET A 56 -1.16 8.29 7.28
C MET A 56 -0.97 9.77 7.60
N SER A 57 0.22 10.32 7.34
CA SER A 57 0.52 11.75 7.48
C SER A 57 -0.42 12.68 6.70
N LYS A 58 -0.99 12.18 5.59
CA LYS A 58 -1.94 12.90 4.73
C LYS A 58 -3.33 13.03 5.37
N TYR A 59 -3.62 12.24 6.41
CA TYR A 59 -4.93 12.23 7.04
C TYR A 59 -5.20 13.54 7.80
N ARG A 60 -4.14 14.30 8.12
CA ARG A 60 -4.20 15.67 8.65
C ARG A 60 -5.07 16.62 7.82
N SER A 61 -5.07 16.46 6.50
CA SER A 61 -5.89 17.27 5.59
C SER A 61 -7.09 16.50 5.05
N LEU A 62 -6.99 15.17 4.90
CA LEU A 62 -8.10 14.36 4.40
C LEU A 62 -9.33 14.42 5.31
N MET A 63 -9.16 14.20 6.61
CA MET A 63 -10.27 14.16 7.56
C MET A 63 -11.11 15.46 7.55
N PRO A 64 -10.52 16.66 7.71
CA PRO A 64 -11.32 17.89 7.69
C PRO A 64 -11.91 18.18 6.30
N SER A 65 -11.25 17.74 5.22
CA SER A 65 -11.82 17.88 3.86
C SER A 65 -13.05 17.00 3.67
N LEU A 66 -13.03 15.75 4.15
CA LEU A 66 -14.19 14.86 4.14
C LEU A 66 -15.33 15.40 5.01
N ALA A 67 -15.01 15.94 6.19
CA ALA A 67 -15.99 16.54 7.08
C ALA A 67 -16.71 17.71 6.41
N LEU A 68 -15.96 18.58 5.72
CA LEU A 68 -16.52 19.68 4.94
C LEU A 68 -17.45 19.16 3.83
N LEU A 69 -17.03 18.17 3.05
CA LEU A 69 -17.86 17.59 1.99
C LEU A 69 -19.16 17.00 2.53
N PHE A 70 -19.08 16.25 3.63
CA PHE A 70 -20.25 15.69 4.30
C PHE A 70 -21.21 16.75 4.79
N HIS A 71 -20.71 17.82 5.40
CA HIS A 71 -21.54 18.93 5.85
C HIS A 71 -22.19 19.68 4.68
N LEU A 72 -21.46 19.93 3.58
CA LEU A 72 -22.01 20.60 2.41
C LEU A 72 -23.12 19.77 1.73
N MET A 73 -22.99 18.44 1.68
CA MET A 73 -24.04 17.56 1.20
C MET A 73 -25.29 17.62 2.09
N ASP A 74 -25.11 17.65 3.40
CA ASP A 74 -26.21 17.78 4.35
C ASP A 74 -26.92 19.13 4.23
N ARG A 75 -26.17 20.25 4.11
CA ARG A 75 -26.76 21.57 3.84
C ARG A 75 -27.52 21.58 2.51
N ALA A 76 -26.97 20.99 1.45
CA ALA A 76 -27.64 20.91 0.15
C ALA A 76 -28.95 20.10 0.20
N ASN A 77 -29.01 19.08 1.07
CA ASN A 77 -30.21 18.28 1.32
C ASN A 77 -31.18 18.91 2.34
N GLY A 78 -30.82 20.06 2.94
CA GLY A 78 -31.61 20.74 3.96
C GLY A 78 -31.63 20.02 5.32
N THR A 79 -30.75 19.05 5.56
CA THR A 79 -30.70 18.30 6.83
C THR A 79 -29.93 19.06 7.91
N VAL A 80 -29.08 20.01 7.53
CA VAL A 80 -28.34 20.88 8.44
C VAL A 80 -28.52 22.34 8.03
N THR A 81 -28.89 23.18 9.00
CA THR A 81 -29.05 24.64 8.80
C THR A 81 -28.10 25.46 9.66
N GLN A 82 -27.28 24.84 10.50
CA GLN A 82 -26.28 25.55 11.29
C GLN A 82 -25.08 25.99 10.46
N ASP A 83 -24.43 27.06 10.88
CA ASP A 83 -23.18 27.52 10.28
C ASP A 83 -21.99 26.80 10.92
N GLY A 84 -20.97 26.56 10.11
CA GLY A 84 -19.81 25.77 10.49
C GLY A 84 -20.01 24.27 10.34
N VAL A 85 -18.90 23.56 10.11
CA VAL A 85 -18.91 22.12 9.89
C VAL A 85 -19.29 21.41 11.19
N SER A 86 -20.37 20.63 11.12
CA SER A 86 -21.00 19.95 12.25
C SER A 86 -20.17 18.79 12.80
N GLN A 87 -20.33 18.49 14.09
CA GLN A 87 -19.68 17.34 14.75
C GLN A 87 -20.01 16.01 14.06
N ASP A 88 -21.26 15.79 13.66
CA ASP A 88 -21.68 14.54 12.99
C ASP A 88 -20.93 14.33 11.66
N ALA A 89 -20.77 15.39 10.86
CA ALA A 89 -19.94 15.35 9.65
C ALA A 89 -18.47 15.01 9.96
N ALA A 90 -17.91 15.54 11.05
CA ALA A 90 -16.55 15.23 11.50
C ALA A 90 -16.41 13.76 11.96
N GLN A 91 -17.40 13.23 12.67
CA GLN A 91 -17.43 11.82 13.11
C GLN A 91 -17.52 10.87 11.91
N ARG A 92 -18.37 11.17 10.92
CA ARG A 92 -18.42 10.40 9.67
C ARG A 92 -17.09 10.44 8.92
N ALA A 93 -16.43 11.60 8.86
CA ALA A 93 -15.11 11.73 8.27
C ALA A 93 -14.05 10.88 8.98
N ALA A 94 -14.03 10.90 10.31
CA ALA A 94 -13.14 10.04 11.09
C ALA A 94 -13.40 8.55 10.83
N ALA A 95 -14.66 8.12 10.78
CA ALA A 95 -15.02 6.73 10.46
C ALA A 95 -14.54 6.32 9.06
N TRP A 96 -14.67 7.21 8.06
CA TRP A 96 -14.12 7.00 6.73
C TRP A 96 -12.60 6.89 6.74
N CYS A 97 -11.89 7.72 7.51
CA CYS A 97 -10.45 7.58 7.69
C CYS A 97 -10.08 6.20 8.25
N THR A 98 -10.76 5.71 9.29
CA THR A 98 -10.53 4.36 9.84
C THR A 98 -10.74 3.27 8.77
N PHE A 99 -11.80 3.39 7.97
CA PHE A 99 -12.06 2.46 6.88
C PHE A 99 -10.94 2.49 5.82
N LEU A 100 -10.52 3.68 5.38
CA LEU A 100 -9.48 3.85 4.37
C LEU A 100 -8.11 3.37 4.86
N GLU A 101 -7.82 3.51 6.15
CA GLU A 101 -6.59 2.98 6.74
C GLU A 101 -6.51 1.46 6.62
N THR A 102 -7.62 0.74 6.79
CA THR A 102 -7.63 -0.72 6.63
C THR A 102 -7.24 -1.12 5.19
N HIS A 103 -7.62 -0.31 4.20
CA HIS A 103 -7.26 -0.52 2.80
C HIS A 103 -5.79 -0.18 2.55
N ALA A 104 -5.30 0.92 3.13
CA ALA A 104 -3.88 1.27 3.07
C ALA A 104 -3.03 0.14 3.65
N ARG A 105 -3.37 -0.41 4.82
CA ARG A 105 -2.64 -1.54 5.43
C ARG A 105 -2.61 -2.77 4.52
N ARG A 106 -3.70 -3.09 3.82
CA ARG A 106 -3.72 -4.22 2.87
C ARG A 106 -2.76 -3.98 1.70
N ILE A 107 -2.80 -2.80 1.09
CA ILE A 107 -1.95 -2.46 -0.06
C ILE A 107 -0.46 -2.44 0.36
N TYR A 108 -0.15 -1.75 1.45
CA TYR A 108 1.22 -1.66 1.95
C TYR A 108 1.71 -3.01 2.49
N GLY A 109 0.87 -3.79 3.17
CA GLY A 109 1.23 -5.15 3.62
C GLY A 109 1.64 -6.07 2.47
N LEU A 110 0.92 -6.02 1.34
CA LEU A 110 1.29 -6.78 0.13
C LEU A 110 2.58 -6.26 -0.51
N ALA A 111 2.76 -4.93 -0.59
CA ALA A 111 3.93 -4.34 -1.21
C ALA A 111 5.22 -4.50 -0.39
N LEU A 112 5.09 -4.57 0.93
CA LEU A 112 6.16 -4.55 1.93
C LEU A 112 6.42 -5.89 2.61
N SER A 113 5.62 -6.92 2.32
CA SER A 113 5.92 -8.29 2.73
C SER A 113 7.36 -8.63 2.30
N SER A 114 8.15 -9.14 3.25
CA SER A 114 9.54 -9.52 3.01
C SER A 114 9.63 -10.62 1.95
N GLU A 115 8.59 -11.45 1.85
CA GLU A 115 8.44 -12.52 0.87
C GLU A 115 8.22 -11.97 -0.54
N PHE A 116 7.38 -10.94 -0.73
CA PHE A 116 7.22 -10.27 -2.02
C PHE A 116 8.48 -9.49 -2.42
N ALA A 117 9.17 -8.86 -1.47
CA ALA A 117 10.46 -8.21 -1.75
C ALA A 117 11.53 -9.22 -2.18
N ALA A 118 11.59 -10.36 -1.50
CA ALA A 118 12.45 -11.48 -1.85
C ALA A 118 12.08 -12.09 -3.21
N ALA A 119 10.79 -12.25 -3.52
CA ALA A 119 10.32 -12.73 -4.83
C ALA A 119 10.72 -11.78 -5.96
N ARG A 120 10.57 -10.47 -5.76
CA ARG A 120 11.07 -9.45 -6.70
C ARG A 120 12.59 -9.54 -6.90
N SER A 121 13.35 -9.73 -5.82
CA SER A 121 14.81 -9.89 -5.90
C SER A 121 15.21 -11.13 -6.71
N ILE A 122 14.56 -12.28 -6.48
CA ILE A 122 14.78 -13.49 -7.29
C ILE A 122 14.46 -13.21 -8.76
N LEU A 123 13.35 -12.53 -9.05
CA LEU A 123 12.95 -12.18 -10.41
C LEU A 123 13.97 -11.29 -11.13
N GLU A 124 14.54 -10.31 -10.42
CA GLU A 124 15.63 -9.48 -10.97
C GLU A 124 16.88 -10.29 -11.29
N HIS A 125 17.26 -11.23 -10.43
CA HIS A 125 18.42 -12.09 -10.68
C HIS A 125 18.19 -13.08 -11.83
N ILE A 126 16.97 -13.60 -11.98
CA ILE A 126 16.58 -14.38 -13.17
C ILE A 126 16.75 -13.51 -14.43
N ARG A 127 16.22 -12.29 -14.41
CA ARG A 127 16.37 -11.34 -15.52
C ARG A 127 17.82 -10.92 -15.78
N ARG A 128 18.74 -11.05 -14.83
CA ARG A 128 20.17 -10.75 -15.05
C ARG A 128 20.96 -11.97 -15.50
N ASN A 129 20.32 -13.14 -15.65
CA ASN A 129 20.98 -14.42 -15.87
C ASN A 129 22.03 -14.76 -14.80
N ASP A 130 21.80 -14.34 -13.54
CA ASP A 130 22.73 -14.57 -12.42
C ASP A 130 22.69 -16.04 -11.90
N MET A 131 21.85 -16.87 -12.51
CA MET A 131 21.60 -18.26 -12.16
C MET A 131 21.29 -19.10 -13.40
N PRO A 132 21.41 -20.45 -13.31
CA PRO A 132 21.17 -21.31 -14.45
C PRO A 132 19.72 -21.20 -14.98
N PRO A 133 19.48 -21.54 -16.27
CA PRO A 133 18.15 -21.50 -16.88
C PRO A 133 17.11 -22.36 -16.15
N GLU A 134 17.56 -23.42 -15.49
CA GLU A 134 16.77 -24.25 -14.60
C GLU A 134 17.49 -24.35 -13.26
N PHE A 135 16.80 -24.13 -12.16
CA PHE A 135 17.44 -24.02 -10.85
C PHE A 135 16.60 -24.62 -9.73
N THR A 136 17.27 -24.98 -8.64
CA THR A 136 16.61 -25.42 -7.41
C THR A 136 16.57 -24.30 -6.37
N ALA A 137 15.72 -24.44 -5.35
CA ALA A 137 15.73 -23.52 -4.20
C ALA A 137 17.11 -23.45 -3.52
N ARG A 138 17.89 -24.53 -3.59
CA ARG A 138 19.26 -24.58 -3.06
C ARG A 138 20.21 -23.69 -3.85
N ASP A 139 20.03 -23.57 -5.16
CA ASP A 139 20.87 -22.74 -6.02
C ASP A 139 20.66 -21.25 -5.71
N VAL A 140 19.41 -20.84 -5.45
CA VAL A 140 19.07 -19.49 -4.96
C VAL A 140 19.69 -19.25 -3.59
N TYR A 141 19.43 -20.13 -2.62
CA TYR A 141 19.94 -19.99 -1.25
C TYR A 141 21.47 -19.88 -1.19
N ARG A 142 22.20 -20.68 -1.98
CA ARG A 142 23.67 -20.68 -1.99
C ARG A 142 24.29 -19.38 -2.46
N LYS A 143 23.56 -18.57 -3.24
CA LYS A 143 24.03 -17.27 -3.70
C LYS A 143 24.08 -16.23 -2.57
N GLN A 144 23.36 -16.48 -1.46
CA GLN A 144 23.37 -15.63 -0.26
C GLN A 144 23.06 -14.16 -0.56
N TRP A 145 22.16 -13.90 -1.52
CA TRP A 145 21.68 -12.57 -1.85
C TRP A 145 21.02 -11.89 -0.64
N ALA A 146 20.99 -10.56 -0.65
CA ALA A 146 20.42 -9.79 0.46
C ALA A 146 18.94 -10.19 0.68
N GLY A 147 18.59 -10.56 1.91
CA GLY A 147 17.24 -11.02 2.25
C GLY A 147 16.92 -12.48 1.93
N LEU A 148 17.85 -13.24 1.34
CA LEU A 148 17.69 -14.65 0.95
C LEU A 148 18.76 -15.55 1.60
N ARG A 149 18.99 -15.36 2.91
CA ARG A 149 20.14 -15.94 3.61
C ARG A 149 19.83 -17.24 4.37
N LYS A 150 18.57 -17.61 4.51
CA LYS A 150 18.12 -18.88 5.10
C LYS A 150 17.27 -19.66 4.10
N PRO A 151 17.20 -20.99 4.19
CA PRO A 151 16.32 -21.79 3.34
C PRO A 151 14.85 -21.39 3.45
N SER A 152 14.40 -20.98 4.64
CA SER A 152 13.06 -20.45 4.90
C SER A 152 12.74 -19.19 4.10
N ASP A 153 13.77 -18.37 3.83
CA ASP A 153 13.62 -17.07 3.16
C ASP A 153 13.45 -17.24 1.65
N VAL A 154 13.66 -18.45 1.10
CA VAL A 154 13.63 -18.74 -0.34
C VAL A 154 12.36 -19.49 -0.74
N ALA A 155 11.85 -20.37 0.12
CA ALA A 155 10.72 -21.25 -0.20
C ALA A 155 9.45 -20.46 -0.56
N GLU A 156 9.06 -19.51 0.29
CA GLU A 156 7.83 -18.74 0.10
C GLU A 156 7.91 -17.79 -1.11
N PRO A 157 9.01 -17.05 -1.35
CA PRO A 157 9.19 -16.29 -2.59
C PRO A 157 9.10 -17.11 -3.88
N LEU A 158 9.65 -18.33 -3.91
CA LEU A 158 9.56 -19.19 -5.09
C LEU A 158 8.11 -19.66 -5.32
N ARG A 159 7.38 -19.97 -4.24
CA ARG A 159 5.96 -20.30 -4.29
C ARG A 159 5.14 -19.13 -4.84
N ILE A 160 5.39 -17.91 -4.39
CA ILE A 160 4.76 -16.69 -4.92
C ILE A 160 5.06 -16.57 -6.42
N LEU A 161 6.30 -16.72 -6.87
CA LEU A 161 6.61 -16.61 -8.29
C LEU A 161 5.92 -17.70 -9.13
N GLU A 162 5.78 -18.92 -8.61
CA GLU A 162 5.04 -20.00 -9.26
C GLU A 162 3.53 -19.72 -9.33
N ASP A 163 2.92 -19.27 -8.22
CA ASP A 163 1.48 -18.91 -8.16
C ASP A 163 1.12 -17.83 -9.18
N TYR A 164 2.03 -16.87 -9.41
CA TYR A 164 1.86 -15.80 -10.39
C TYR A 164 2.30 -16.19 -11.82
N GLY A 165 2.68 -17.45 -12.04
CA GLY A 165 3.03 -18.00 -13.34
C GLY A 165 4.40 -17.57 -13.88
N TRP A 166 5.27 -17.01 -13.03
CA TRP A 166 6.63 -16.62 -13.40
C TRP A 166 7.61 -17.81 -13.39
N LEU A 167 7.32 -18.83 -12.59
CA LEU A 167 8.08 -20.08 -12.53
C LEU A 167 7.15 -21.27 -12.76
N HIS A 168 7.70 -22.34 -13.32
CA HIS A 168 7.07 -23.65 -13.35
C HIS A 168 7.95 -24.63 -12.58
N SER A 169 7.41 -25.28 -11.54
CA SER A 169 8.14 -26.31 -10.82
C SER A 169 7.92 -27.71 -11.40
N TYR A 170 8.95 -28.53 -11.36
CA TYR A 170 8.89 -29.95 -11.68
C TYR A 170 9.86 -30.74 -10.82
N THR A 171 9.57 -32.02 -10.60
CA THR A 171 10.41 -32.87 -9.73
C THR A 171 11.51 -33.54 -10.54
N ILE A 172 12.76 -33.36 -10.11
CA ILE A 172 13.92 -34.08 -10.62
C ILE A 172 14.38 -35.16 -9.63
N GLY A 173 14.77 -36.30 -10.17
CA GLY A 173 15.27 -37.46 -9.42
C GLY A 173 14.17 -38.40 -8.94
N GLY A 174 14.44 -39.69 -9.11
CA GLY A 174 13.53 -40.79 -8.76
C GLY A 174 13.64 -41.98 -9.71
N LYS A 175 14.85 -42.49 -9.97
CA LYS A 175 15.03 -43.83 -10.55
C LYS A 175 16.19 -44.52 -9.83
N GLU A 176 15.84 -45.65 -9.21
CA GLU A 176 16.67 -46.66 -8.56
C GLU A 176 17.52 -46.18 -7.36
N GLU A 177 17.15 -46.69 -6.17
CA GLU A 177 17.87 -46.56 -4.88
C GLU A 177 17.98 -45.15 -4.25
N GLY A 178 16.90 -44.68 -3.62
CA GLY A 178 16.98 -43.85 -2.41
C GLY A 178 17.36 -42.36 -2.56
N GLY A 179 17.55 -41.84 -3.77
CA GLY A 179 17.85 -40.42 -3.99
C GLY A 179 16.70 -39.47 -3.58
N ARG A 180 17.02 -38.41 -2.81
CA ARG A 180 16.03 -37.39 -2.39
C ARG A 180 15.49 -36.62 -3.59
N ARG A 181 14.17 -36.75 -3.82
CA ARG A 181 13.42 -35.94 -4.81
C ARG A 181 13.69 -34.46 -4.58
N SER A 182 14.08 -33.76 -5.64
CA SER A 182 14.36 -32.32 -5.60
C SER A 182 13.41 -31.57 -6.54
N ILE A 183 12.95 -30.40 -6.11
CA ILE A 183 12.11 -29.52 -6.93
C ILE A 183 13.04 -28.62 -7.73
N CYS A 184 12.88 -28.63 -9.05
CA CYS A 184 13.53 -27.74 -9.99
C CYS A 184 12.50 -26.74 -10.53
N TYR A 185 12.95 -25.53 -10.84
CA TYR A 185 12.12 -24.44 -11.35
C TYR A 185 12.64 -23.99 -12.72
N ILE A 186 11.70 -23.75 -13.64
CA ILE A 186 11.96 -23.18 -14.96
C ILE A 186 11.28 -21.81 -15.03
N PRO A 187 12.00 -20.71 -15.33
CA PRO A 187 11.42 -19.40 -15.58
C PRO A 187 10.48 -19.38 -16.79
N HIS A 188 9.44 -18.56 -16.70
CA HIS A 188 8.56 -18.29 -17.83
C HIS A 188 9.35 -17.66 -19.01
N PRO A 189 9.11 -18.06 -20.27
CA PRO A 189 9.89 -17.60 -21.42
C PRO A 189 9.98 -16.07 -21.57
N SER A 190 8.92 -15.33 -21.19
CA SER A 190 8.90 -13.87 -21.26
C SER A 190 9.96 -13.19 -20.37
N LEU A 191 10.49 -13.88 -19.36
CA LEU A 191 11.56 -13.37 -18.50
C LEU A 191 12.93 -13.50 -19.14
N VAL A 192 13.08 -14.44 -20.08
CA VAL A 192 14.35 -14.76 -20.76
C VAL A 192 14.47 -13.97 -22.07
N VAL A 193 13.37 -13.81 -22.81
CA VAL A 193 13.33 -13.11 -24.11
C VAL A 193 13.60 -11.60 -24.00
N MET A 194 13.29 -10.96 -22.86
CA MET A 194 13.56 -9.52 -22.65
C MET A 194 15.05 -9.15 -22.73
N ASN A 195 15.98 -10.09 -22.60
CA ASN A 195 17.42 -9.82 -22.66
C ASN A 195 18.01 -9.92 -24.07
N GLU A 196 17.44 -10.73 -24.97
CA GLU A 196 17.97 -10.84 -26.34
C GLU A 196 17.77 -9.53 -27.13
N SER A 197 16.67 -8.83 -26.86
CA SER A 197 16.40 -7.54 -27.51
C SER A 197 17.29 -6.38 -27.05
N ALA A 198 17.93 -6.50 -25.87
CA ALA A 198 18.89 -5.51 -25.37
C ALA A 198 20.32 -5.78 -25.86
N ALA A 199 20.65 -7.02 -26.23
CA ALA A 199 21.97 -7.41 -26.73
C ALA A 199 22.16 -7.14 -28.24
N GLN A 200 21.08 -6.89 -28.99
CA GLN A 200 21.14 -6.56 -30.44
C GLN A 200 21.26 -5.06 -30.74
N ALA A 201 21.39 -4.20 -29.73
CA ALA A 201 21.47 -2.74 -29.87
C ALA A 201 22.83 -2.13 -29.49
N ALA A 202 23.89 -2.94 -29.37
CA ALA A 202 25.28 -2.51 -29.16
C ALA A 202 26.17 -2.99 -30.30
#